data_AF-A0A0F9KAU2-F1
#
_entry.id   AF-A0A0F9KAU2-F1
#
_cell.length_a   1.000
_cell.length_b   1.000
_cell.length_c   1.000
_cell.angle_alpha   90.00
_cell.angle_beta   90.00
_cell.angle_gamma   90.00
#
_symmetry.space_group_name_H-M   'P 1'
#
loop_
_entity.id
_entity.type
_entity.pdbx_description
1 polymer ?
#
loop_
_entity_poly.entity_id
_entity_poly.type
_entity_poly.pdbx_seq_one_letter_code
_entity_poly.pdbx_strand_id
1 'polypeptide(L)'
;MGLEFCFGTSWTTDAPYRETIKEIEHYKKEGVLTVDMEASAVFAVAQALNVDAGSIFTISDYLGEREWKPYFHLTDEHLQTLFKVAIETLNSI
;
A
#
# COMPACT_ATOMS: atom_id res chain seq x y z
N MET A 1 -13.33 5.70 -14.24
CA MET A 1 -12.14 5.86 -15.12
C MET A 1 -11.60 4.48 -15.46
N GLY A 2 -11.16 4.22 -16.69
CA GLY A 2 -10.47 2.98 -17.03
C GLY A 2 -9.00 3.03 -16.60
N LEU A 3 -8.76 2.96 -15.28
CA LEU A 3 -7.42 2.91 -14.70
C LEU A 3 -6.99 1.45 -14.57
N GLU A 4 -5.77 1.15 -14.98
CA GLU A 4 -5.14 -0.13 -14.65
C GLU A 4 -4.70 -0.10 -13.18
N PHE A 5 -5.09 -1.13 -12.42
CA PHE A 5 -4.70 -1.28 -11.03
C PHE A 5 -4.49 -2.76 -10.71
N CYS A 6 -3.73 -3.02 -9.65
CA CYS A 6 -3.59 -4.34 -9.06
C CYS A 6 -4.33 -4.36 -7.71
N PHE A 7 -5.00 -5.48 -7.41
CA PHE A 7 -5.61 -5.74 -6.11
C PHE A 7 -4.84 -6.88 -5.42
N GLY A 8 -4.48 -6.68 -4.16
CA GLY A 8 -3.76 -7.68 -3.38
C GLY A 8 -3.44 -7.22 -1.98
N THR A 9 -2.68 -8.05 -1.26
CA THR A 9 -2.33 -7.82 0.15
C THR A 9 -1.17 -6.83 0.28
N SER A 10 -1.24 -5.98 1.31
CA SER A 10 -0.11 -5.17 1.80
C SER A 10 0.43 -5.76 3.10
N TRP A 11 1.75 -5.75 3.27
CA TRP A 11 2.41 -5.98 4.55
C TRP A 11 2.58 -4.64 5.26
N THR A 12 2.06 -4.51 6.48
CA THR A 12 2.31 -3.31 7.30
C THR A 12 3.45 -3.57 8.28
N THR A 13 4.45 -2.68 8.32
CA THR A 13 5.64 -2.77 9.20
C THR A 13 5.80 -1.52 10.06
N ASP A 14 6.30 -1.67 11.28
CA ASP A 14 6.67 -0.56 12.16
C ASP A 14 8.16 -0.17 12.05
N ALA A 15 8.93 -0.95 11.27
CA ALA A 15 10.38 -0.86 11.21
C ALA A 15 10.91 -1.01 9.77
N PRO A 16 10.66 -0.03 8.87
CA PRO A 16 11.11 -0.09 7.47
C PRO A 16 12.64 -0.19 7.33
N TYR A 17 13.42 0.27 8.33
CA TYR A 17 14.88 0.11 8.33
C TYR A 17 15.39 -1.24 8.88
N ARG A 18 14.48 -2.13 9.31
CA ARG A 18 14.82 -3.47 9.84
C ARG A 18 14.32 -4.61 8.97
N GLU A 19 13.78 -4.30 7.80
CA GLU A 19 13.33 -5.30 6.84
C GLU A 19 14.49 -6.20 6.41
N THR A 20 14.27 -7.51 6.43
CA THR A 20 15.29 -8.49 6.04
C THR A 20 14.95 -9.14 4.70
N ILE A 21 15.98 -9.63 4.00
CA ILE A 21 15.81 -10.42 2.76
C ILE A 21 14.88 -11.63 2.99
N LYS A 22 14.93 -12.24 4.18
CA LYS A 22 14.07 -13.37 4.52
C LYS A 22 12.59 -12.98 4.61
N GLU A 23 12.29 -11.82 5.19
CA GLU A 23 10.92 -11.29 5.27
C GLU A 23 10.40 -10.90 3.88
N ILE A 24 11.21 -10.19 3.09
CA ILE A 24 10.87 -9.82 1.71
C ILE A 24 10.54 -11.07 0.89
N GLU A 25 11.39 -12.10 0.95
CA GLU A 25 11.16 -13.36 0.23
C GLU A 25 9.96 -14.16 0.75
N HIS A 26 9.67 -14.06 2.04
CA HIS A 26 8.48 -14.68 2.64
C HIS A 26 7.21 -14.04 2.08
N TYR A 27 7.07 -12.72 2.18
CA TYR A 27 5.88 -12.00 1.72
C TYR A 27 5.70 -12.03 0.21
N LYS A 28 6.80 -12.01 -0.56
CA LYS A 28 6.77 -12.20 -2.00
C LYS A 28 6.20 -13.58 -2.39
N LYS A 29 6.56 -14.65 -1.66
CA LYS A 29 5.99 -16.00 -1.90
C LYS A 29 4.51 -16.09 -1.55
N GLU A 30 4.05 -15.27 -0.61
CA GLU A 30 2.63 -15.15 -0.27
C GLU A 30 1.83 -14.27 -1.24
N GLY A 31 2.52 -13.62 -2.20
CA GLY A 31 1.87 -12.75 -3.19
C GLY A 31 1.53 -11.36 -2.65
N VAL A 32 2.18 -10.91 -1.57
CA VAL A 32 2.08 -9.53 -1.08
C VAL A 32 2.62 -8.58 -2.16
N LEU A 33 1.87 -7.52 -2.44
CA LEU A 33 2.17 -6.57 -3.51
C LEU A 33 2.90 -5.33 -3.01
N THR A 34 2.61 -4.90 -1.78
CA THR A 34 3.11 -3.64 -1.23
C THR A 34 3.53 -3.80 0.22
N VAL A 35 4.36 -2.87 0.68
CA VAL A 35 4.65 -2.65 2.10
C VAL A 35 4.28 -1.22 2.46
N ASP A 36 3.70 -1.03 3.64
CA ASP A 36 3.29 0.26 4.19
C ASP A 36 3.48 0.29 5.71
N MET A 37 3.07 1.36 6.40
CA MET A 37 3.24 1.50 7.85
C MET A 37 1.93 1.73 8.63
N GLU A 38 0.76 1.74 7.96
CA GLU A 38 -0.49 2.23 8.54
C GLU A 38 -1.71 1.32 8.34
N ALA A 39 -1.83 0.61 7.22
CA ALA A 39 -3.08 0.03 6.74
C ALA A 39 -3.66 -1.03 7.67
N SER A 40 -2.83 -1.91 8.22
CA SER A 40 -3.29 -2.91 9.20
C SER A 40 -3.93 -2.27 10.45
N ALA A 41 -3.39 -1.13 10.91
CA ALA A 41 -3.92 -0.41 12.06
C ALA A 41 -5.26 0.28 11.72
N VAL A 42 -5.36 0.89 10.54
CA VAL A 42 -6.61 1.49 10.05
C VAL A 42 -7.72 0.43 9.99
N PHE A 43 -7.44 -0.74 9.42
CA PHE A 43 -8.42 -1.82 9.32
C PHE A 43 -8.78 -2.43 10.67
N ALA A 44 -7.82 -2.57 11.60
CA ALA A 44 -8.11 -3.02 12.96
C ALA A 44 -9.06 -2.05 13.70
N VAL A 45 -8.82 -0.75 13.58
CA VAL A 45 -9.69 0.28 14.19
C VAL A 45 -11.07 0.32 13.52
N ALA A 46 -11.13 0.24 12.19
CA ALA A 46 -12.38 0.22 11.45
C ALA A 46 -13.26 -0.98 11.86
N GLN A 47 -12.65 -2.16 11.99
CA GLN A 47 -13.31 -3.36 12.50
C GLN A 47 -13.82 -3.16 13.94
N ALA A 48 -13.00 -2.59 14.84
CA ALA A 48 -13.40 -2.34 16.22
C ALA A 48 -14.55 -1.33 16.36
N LEU A 49 -14.64 -0.37 15.43
CA LEU A 49 -15.69 0.65 15.39
C LEU A 49 -16.89 0.26 14.53
N ASN A 50 -16.85 -0.91 13.86
CA ASN A 50 -17.85 -1.37 12.92
C ASN A 50 -18.16 -0.33 11.82
N VAL A 51 -17.10 0.21 11.21
CA VAL A 51 -17.17 1.14 10.08
C VAL A 51 -16.40 0.56 8.89
N ASP A 52 -16.81 0.96 7.68
CA ASP A 52 -16.11 0.57 6.45
C ASP A 52 -14.80 1.34 6.31
N ALA A 53 -13.77 0.68 5.76
CA ALA A 53 -12.49 1.27 5.44
C ALA A 53 -11.88 0.63 4.19
N GLY A 54 -11.07 1.41 3.47
CA GLY A 54 -10.31 0.95 2.31
C GLY A 54 -8.96 1.64 2.23
N SER A 55 -7.98 0.99 1.60
CA SER A 55 -6.64 1.52 1.37
C SER A 55 -6.29 1.43 -0.11
N ILE A 56 -5.70 2.49 -0.65
CA ILE A 56 -5.15 2.54 -2.00
C ILE A 56 -3.73 3.11 -1.94
N PHE A 57 -2.82 2.54 -2.72
CA PHE A 57 -1.39 2.86 -2.63
C PHE A 57 -0.83 3.26 -3.99
N THR A 58 0.13 4.19 -3.96
CA THR A 58 1.06 4.43 -5.06
C THR A 58 2.38 3.76 -4.73
N ILE A 59 3.09 3.26 -5.72
CA ILE A 59 4.39 2.63 -5.50
C ILE A 59 5.46 3.73 -5.50
N SER A 60 6.03 3.96 -4.32
CA SER A 60 7.05 4.97 -4.05
C SER A 60 8.46 4.49 -4.37
N ASP A 61 8.69 3.19 -4.27
CA ASP A 61 9.99 2.56 -4.40
C ASP A 61 9.83 1.05 -4.63
N TYR A 62 10.89 0.41 -5.11
CA TYR A 62 10.95 -1.03 -5.27
C TYR A 62 11.88 -1.62 -4.23
N LEU A 63 11.31 -2.42 -3.32
CA LEU A 63 12.04 -3.18 -2.32
C LEU A 63 12.33 -4.59 -2.86
N GLY A 64 13.55 -4.79 -3.37
CA GLY A 64 14.00 -6.07 -3.91
C GLY A 64 15.06 -6.75 -3.05
N GLU A 65 15.31 -8.04 -3.30
CA GLU A 65 16.28 -8.88 -2.57
C GLU A 65 17.71 -8.32 -2.55
N ARG A 66 18.11 -7.58 -3.59
CA ARG A 66 19.50 -7.13 -3.82
C ARG A 66 19.67 -5.62 -3.81
N GLU A 67 18.60 -4.88 -4.02
CA GLU A 67 18.67 -3.44 -4.17
C GLU A 67 17.32 -2.80 -3.83
N TRP A 68 17.39 -1.70 -3.10
CA TRP A 68 16.29 -0.77 -2.90
C TRP A 68 16.37 0.34 -3.95
N LYS A 69 15.27 0.57 -4.67
CA LYS A 69 15.21 1.55 -5.75
C LYS A 69 14.15 2.62 -5.46
N PRO A 70 14.56 3.83 -5.05
CA PRO A 70 13.61 4.91 -4.78
C PRO A 70 13.05 5.49 -6.08
N TYR A 71 11.72 5.65 -6.13
CA TYR A 71 10.98 6.27 -7.22
C TYR A 71 10.04 7.38 -6.72
N PHE A 72 10.34 7.98 -5.56
CA PHE A 72 9.51 9.00 -4.90
C PHE A 72 9.15 10.18 -5.80
N HIS A 73 10.06 10.57 -6.69
CA HIS A 73 9.85 11.67 -7.62
C HIS A 73 8.79 11.37 -8.70
N LEU A 74 8.36 10.12 -8.85
CA LEU A 74 7.36 9.68 -9.81
C LEU A 74 5.96 9.53 -9.19
N THR A 75 5.80 9.77 -7.89
CA THR A 75 4.52 9.48 -7.22
C THR A 75 3.50 10.60 -7.32
N ASP A 76 3.87 11.83 -7.71
CA ASP A 76 3.00 13.01 -7.62
C ASP A 76 1.68 12.83 -8.42
N GLU A 77 1.78 12.46 -9.70
CA GLU A 77 0.60 12.24 -10.54
C GLU A 77 -0.27 11.07 -10.03
N HIS A 78 0.36 9.99 -9.57
CA HIS A 78 -0.34 8.85 -8.99
C HIS A 78 -1.06 9.25 -7.69
N LEU A 79 -0.43 10.01 -6.80
CA LEU A 79 -1.06 10.49 -5.56
C LEU A 79 -2.25 11.38 -5.85
N GLN A 80 -2.13 12.31 -6.81
CA GLN A 80 -3.25 13.15 -7.23
C GLN A 80 -4.41 12.31 -7.81
N THR A 81 -4.08 11.26 -8.55
CA THR A 81 -5.07 10.32 -9.11
C THR A 81 -5.76 9.53 -7.99
N LEU A 82 -5.00 8.93 -7.07
CA LEU A 82 -5.54 8.19 -5.93
C LEU A 82 -6.41 9.08 -5.04
N PHE A 83 -5.99 10.33 -4.79
CA PHE A 83 -6.78 11.29 -4.04
C PHE A 83 -8.15 11.53 -4.69
N LYS A 84 -8.21 11.75 -6.00
CA LYS A 84 -9.48 11.90 -6.73
C LYS A 84 -10.33 10.64 -6.62
N VAL A 85 -9.74 9.46 -6.81
CA VAL A 85 -10.44 8.16 -6.66
C VAL A 85 -11.01 8.00 -5.27
N ALA A 86 -10.26 8.37 -4.21
CA ALA A 86 -10.74 8.30 -2.84
C ALA A 86 -11.95 9.22 -2.61
N ILE A 87 -11.88 10.48 -3.09
CA ILE A 87 -13.00 11.43 -2.97
C ILE A 87 -14.23 10.94 -3.74
N GLU A 88 -14.07 10.46 -4.97
CA GLU A 88 -15.17 9.91 -5.75
C GLU A 88 -15.80 8.69 -5.06
N THR A 89 -14.98 7.80 -4.52
CA THR A 89 -15.43 6.60 -3.81
C THR A 89 -16.24 6.98 -2.57
N LEU A 90 -15.72 7.89 -1.73
CA LEU A 90 -16.39 8.33 -0.50
C LEU A 90 -17.71 9.07 -0.76
N ASN A 91 -17.83 9.79 -1.87
CA ASN A 91 -19.06 10.48 -2.26
C ASN A 91 -20.10 9.55 -2.91
N SER A 92 -19.74 8.30 -3.21
CA SER A 92 -20.61 7.32 -3.87
C SER A 92 -21.28 6.34 -2.89
N ILE A 93 -21.00 6.48 -1.59
CA ILE A 93 -21.54 5.69 -0.48
C ILE A 93 -22.63 6.50 0.22
#